data_AF-A0A0Q6EN48-F1
#
_entry.id   AF-A0A0Q6EN48-F1
#
_cell.length_a   1.000
_cell.length_b   1.000
_cell.length_c   1.000
_cell.angle_alpha   90.00
_cell.angle_beta   90.00
_cell.angle_gamma   90.00
#
_symmetry.space_group_name_H-M   'P 1'
#
loop_
_entity.id
_entity.type
_entity.pdbx_description
1 polymer ?
#
loop_
_entity_poly.entity_id
_entity_poly.type
_entity_poly.pdbx_seq_one_letter_code
_entity_poly.pdbx_strand_id
1 'polypeptide(L)'
;MGTPVQQPNEAFMSASAYRLTSQRIDLYCKVRLADLLPQDDLDRLRDYLDDCLTRNLFPPYRGRAIDIGLIADAAGIEPHVLASARAQIQPICDAICRALADQPLTSPASKQEPRRRTRPAPSAATTADREPSSALRAKPGPKPRPIEEHPEPLWTEWEDRDDFASALALHITRHGETVGRLARAITATGVFLDRITLDKWVKGTSSPSSLTSLQALDQIEHRYRLPAGSLRAKLPRSGRAARGNVLDDIPRPERRRLAWHLPEDFSRKPIVEQEEILTWVRTTIISGTTDYRRYQAAAQRQRFAVRFTGLDGARRRTKRAAASPNSSPLHPRFAPAANANDEDTEPGMVVDAPARLQREMTDLLRFKTATLTAFGLRRSGVWNPETASQKVEHFGLMFGAFAASPAGEIRGHGVELSALTFAMLLFPRVWDWYLQWREERRGFYTRWELDLLAVGLSLLQKETGWIRQMPRLGDHLVPISGLVTEDDIAVARADWNGAST
;
A
#
# COMPACT_ATOMS: atom_id res chain seq x y z
N MET A 1 32.01 -19.31 47.10
CA MET A 1 31.53 -20.12 45.97
C MET A 1 30.02 -20.09 45.99
N GLY A 2 29.41 -19.49 44.98
CA GLY A 2 27.96 -19.36 44.85
C GLY A 2 27.68 -18.93 43.42
N THR A 3 27.74 -19.89 42.51
CA THR A 3 27.46 -19.74 41.09
C THR A 3 25.96 -19.48 40.88
N PRO A 4 25.57 -18.49 40.05
CA PRO A 4 24.17 -18.15 39.81
C PRO A 4 23.54 -19.09 38.78
N VAL A 5 22.30 -19.50 39.08
CA VAL A 5 21.42 -20.30 38.21
C VAL A 5 20.98 -19.46 37.01
N GLN A 6 21.29 -19.97 35.83
CA GLN A 6 21.01 -19.37 34.53
C GLN A 6 19.58 -19.72 34.10
N GLN A 7 18.68 -18.73 34.07
CA GLN A 7 17.36 -18.87 33.45
C GLN A 7 17.50 -18.93 31.91
N PRO A 8 16.78 -19.80 31.20
CA PRO A 8 16.83 -19.83 29.74
C PRO A 8 15.97 -18.74 29.09
N ASN A 9 16.59 -18.04 28.13
CA ASN A 9 16.07 -17.06 27.16
C ASN A 9 14.59 -17.20 26.75
N GLU A 10 13.76 -16.21 27.10
CA GLU A 10 12.45 -15.95 26.48
C GLU A 10 12.54 -15.22 25.11
N ALA A 11 13.74 -14.89 24.63
CA ALA A 11 13.93 -14.12 23.40
C ALA A 11 13.74 -14.91 22.08
N PHE A 12 13.49 -16.22 22.12
CA PHE A 12 13.40 -17.06 20.90
C PHE A 12 11.98 -17.33 20.37
N MET A 13 10.91 -16.91 21.07
CA MET A 13 9.54 -17.29 20.67
C MET A 13 8.83 -16.33 19.70
N SER A 14 9.32 -15.10 19.48
CA SER A 14 8.57 -14.10 18.70
C SER A 14 8.83 -14.11 17.17
N ALA A 15 9.85 -14.85 16.71
CA ALA A 15 10.14 -14.96 15.27
C ALA A 15 9.31 -16.03 14.52
N SER A 16 8.50 -16.83 15.24
CA SER A 16 7.86 -18.05 14.69
C SER A 16 6.40 -17.87 14.24
N ALA A 17 5.76 -16.74 14.55
CA ALA A 17 4.31 -16.57 14.37
C ALA A 17 3.79 -16.58 12.91
N TYR A 18 4.68 -16.59 11.91
CA TYR A 18 4.31 -16.61 10.48
C TYR A 18 4.87 -17.79 9.69
N ARG A 19 5.57 -18.75 10.32
CA ARG A 19 5.99 -19.97 9.63
C ARG A 19 4.79 -20.92 9.51
N LEU A 20 4.62 -21.49 8.32
CA LEU A 20 3.68 -22.59 8.13
C LEU A 20 4.22 -23.79 8.91
N THR A 21 3.43 -24.31 9.85
CA THR A 21 3.76 -25.48 10.68
C THR A 21 2.68 -26.54 10.50
N SER A 22 2.98 -27.80 10.82
CA SER A 22 2.03 -28.92 10.79
C SER A 22 0.74 -28.62 11.56
N GLN A 23 0.85 -27.96 12.72
CA GLN A 23 -0.29 -27.51 13.52
C GLN A 23 -1.21 -26.52 12.78
N ARG A 24 -0.65 -25.67 11.91
CA ARG A 24 -1.43 -24.71 11.11
C ARG A 24 -2.06 -25.36 9.89
N ILE A 25 -1.43 -26.38 9.31
CA ILE A 25 -2.03 -27.20 8.25
C ILE A 25 -3.25 -27.93 8.83
N ASP A 26 -3.13 -28.53 10.01
CA ASP A 26 -4.24 -29.20 10.70
C ASP A 26 -5.40 -28.24 10.99
N LEU A 27 -5.13 -27.08 11.58
CA LEU A 27 -6.15 -26.05 11.84
C LEU A 27 -6.83 -25.58 10.53
N TYR A 28 -6.07 -25.41 9.45
CA TYR A 28 -6.61 -25.00 8.16
C TYR A 28 -7.55 -26.06 7.59
N CYS A 29 -7.16 -27.33 7.64
CA CYS A 29 -7.99 -28.44 7.18
C CYS A 29 -9.30 -28.51 7.97
N LYS A 30 -9.22 -28.39 9.31
CA LYS A 30 -10.40 -28.40 10.20
C LYS A 30 -11.37 -27.24 9.97
N VAL A 31 -10.88 -26.04 9.69
CA VAL A 31 -11.74 -24.84 9.56
C VAL A 31 -12.27 -24.62 8.13
N ARG A 32 -11.54 -25.07 7.10
CA ARG A 32 -11.85 -24.73 5.69
C ARG A 32 -12.20 -25.92 4.81
N LEU A 33 -11.78 -27.12 5.19
CA LEU A 33 -11.94 -28.33 4.37
C LEU A 33 -12.86 -29.36 5.02
N ALA A 34 -13.13 -29.28 6.33
CA ALA A 34 -13.99 -30.22 7.06
C ALA A 34 -15.44 -30.25 6.55
N ASP A 35 -15.98 -29.12 6.11
CA ASP A 35 -17.35 -29.05 5.55
C ASP A 35 -17.43 -29.52 4.08
N LEU A 36 -16.28 -29.78 3.44
CA LEU A 36 -16.18 -30.02 2.00
C LEU A 36 -15.64 -31.41 1.65
N LEU A 37 -15.00 -32.11 2.59
CA LEU A 37 -14.39 -33.41 2.39
C LEU A 37 -14.85 -34.38 3.49
N PRO A 38 -15.09 -35.67 3.17
CA PRO A 38 -15.22 -36.71 4.17
C PRO A 38 -14.01 -36.73 5.12
N GLN A 39 -14.21 -37.11 6.38
CA GLN A 39 -13.16 -37.10 7.40
C GLN A 39 -11.93 -37.92 6.98
N ASP A 40 -12.14 -39.09 6.37
CA ASP A 40 -11.07 -39.96 5.89
C ASP A 40 -10.22 -39.31 4.78
N ASP A 41 -10.85 -38.57 3.86
CA ASP A 41 -10.16 -37.86 2.78
C ASP A 41 -9.45 -36.60 3.28
N LEU A 42 -10.01 -35.95 4.31
CA LEU A 42 -9.38 -34.80 4.96
C LEU A 42 -8.10 -35.21 5.69
N ASP A 43 -8.11 -36.33 6.40
CA ASP A 43 -6.92 -36.85 7.07
C ASP A 43 -5.83 -37.23 6.06
N ARG A 44 -6.19 -37.89 4.95
CA ARG A 44 -5.25 -38.20 3.86
C ARG A 44 -4.66 -36.96 3.20
N LEU A 45 -5.47 -35.92 2.99
CA LEU A 45 -5.00 -34.66 2.41
C LEU A 45 -4.10 -33.90 3.40
N ARG A 46 -4.44 -33.91 4.70
CA ARG A 46 -3.59 -33.31 5.75
C ARG A 46 -2.23 -33.99 5.76
N ASP A 47 -2.20 -35.32 5.77
CA ASP A 47 -0.97 -36.10 5.82
C ASP A 47 -0.11 -35.85 4.57
N TYR A 48 -0.72 -35.71 3.39
CA TYR A 48 -0.03 -35.30 2.17
C TYR A 48 0.58 -33.89 2.26
N LEU A 49 -0.17 -32.91 2.76
CA LEU A 49 0.29 -31.52 2.90
C LEU A 49 1.41 -31.41 3.96
N ASP A 50 1.33 -32.20 5.01
CA ASP A 50 2.35 -32.29 6.05
C ASP A 50 3.62 -32.99 5.53
N ASP A 51 3.48 -34.03 4.70
CA ASP A 51 4.61 -34.68 4.02
C ASP A 51 5.30 -33.72 3.04
N CYS A 52 4.54 -32.87 2.35
CA CYS A 52 5.10 -31.82 1.50
C CYS A 52 5.95 -30.81 2.29
N LEU A 53 5.48 -30.41 3.47
CA LEU A 53 6.22 -29.50 4.35
C LEU A 53 7.45 -30.18 4.96
N THR A 54 7.31 -31.41 5.44
CA THR A 54 8.37 -32.18 6.12
C THR A 54 9.49 -32.57 5.16
N ARG A 55 9.15 -32.96 3.92
CA ARG A 55 10.12 -33.40 2.90
C ARG A 55 10.57 -32.29 1.95
N ASN A 56 10.16 -31.05 2.19
CA ASN A 56 10.40 -29.90 1.31
C ASN A 56 10.00 -30.16 -0.16
N LEU A 57 8.85 -30.82 -0.37
CA LEU A 57 8.32 -31.11 -1.69
C LEU A 57 7.30 -30.05 -2.10
N PHE A 58 7.43 -29.55 -3.34
CA PHE A 58 6.46 -28.63 -3.90
C PHE A 58 5.22 -29.41 -4.37
N PRO A 59 4.00 -28.98 -4.01
CA PRO A 59 2.77 -29.52 -4.60
C PRO A 59 2.81 -29.38 -6.13
N PRO A 60 2.22 -30.30 -6.90
CA PRO A 60 2.26 -30.26 -8.36
C PRO A 60 1.31 -29.18 -8.91
N TYR A 61 1.80 -28.39 -9.87
CA TYR A 61 1.03 -27.35 -10.57
C TYR A 61 0.96 -27.63 -12.07
N ARG A 62 -0.21 -27.34 -12.68
CA ARG A 62 -0.35 -27.14 -14.13
C ARG A 62 -0.52 -25.65 -14.40
N GLY A 63 0.57 -24.99 -14.77
CA GLY A 63 0.59 -23.53 -14.97
C GLY A 63 0.38 -22.78 -13.66
N ARG A 64 -0.73 -22.04 -13.53
CA ARG A 64 -1.05 -21.22 -12.34
C ARG A 64 -1.98 -21.91 -11.33
N ALA A 65 -2.43 -23.12 -11.60
CA ALA A 65 -3.37 -23.82 -10.75
C ALA A 65 -2.83 -25.18 -10.33
N ILE A 66 -3.18 -25.62 -9.12
CA ILE A 66 -2.80 -26.93 -8.61
C ILE A 66 -3.30 -28.05 -9.51
N ASP A 67 -2.48 -29.07 -9.72
CA ASP A 67 -2.86 -30.28 -10.45
C ASP A 67 -3.56 -31.25 -9.50
N ILE A 68 -4.88 -31.12 -9.42
CA ILE A 68 -5.72 -31.92 -8.51
C ILE A 68 -5.58 -33.40 -8.80
N GLY A 69 -5.43 -33.81 -10.07
CA GLY A 69 -5.28 -35.22 -10.42
C GLY A 69 -4.04 -35.82 -9.79
N LEU A 70 -2.90 -35.11 -9.88
CA LEU A 70 -1.66 -35.57 -9.27
C LEU A 70 -1.67 -35.51 -7.73
N ILE A 71 -2.38 -34.54 -7.14
CA ILE A 71 -2.55 -34.48 -5.67
C ILE A 71 -3.47 -35.60 -5.20
N ALA A 72 -4.56 -35.87 -5.92
CA ALA A 72 -5.50 -36.95 -5.63
C ALA A 72 -4.82 -38.32 -5.71
N ASP A 73 -4.03 -38.55 -6.77
CA ASP A 73 -3.22 -39.77 -6.92
C ASP A 73 -2.18 -39.91 -5.80
N ALA A 74 -1.50 -38.82 -5.43
CA ALA A 74 -0.47 -38.85 -4.39
C ALA A 74 -1.04 -38.98 -2.96
N ALA A 75 -2.23 -38.45 -2.71
CA ALA A 75 -2.93 -38.54 -1.43
C ALA A 75 -3.83 -39.79 -1.32
N GLY A 76 -4.04 -40.53 -2.42
CA GLY A 76 -4.95 -41.67 -2.46
C GLY A 76 -6.42 -41.29 -2.25
N ILE A 77 -6.84 -40.17 -2.85
CA ILE A 77 -8.20 -39.62 -2.76
C ILE A 77 -8.85 -39.65 -4.13
N GLU A 78 -10.16 -39.87 -4.20
CA GLU A 78 -10.92 -39.82 -5.45
C GLU A 78 -10.84 -38.42 -6.12
N PRO A 79 -10.37 -38.31 -7.39
CA PRO A 79 -10.11 -37.02 -8.03
C PRO A 79 -11.32 -36.08 -8.11
N HIS A 80 -12.53 -36.63 -8.18
CA HIS A 80 -13.77 -35.86 -8.29
C HIS A 80 -14.14 -35.16 -6.97
N VAL A 81 -13.83 -35.76 -5.82
CA VAL A 81 -14.04 -35.20 -4.48
C VAL A 81 -13.09 -34.03 -4.23
N LEU A 82 -11.83 -34.20 -4.63
CA LEU A 82 -10.80 -33.17 -4.49
C LEU A 82 -11.02 -32.00 -5.47
N ALA A 83 -11.67 -32.26 -6.62
CA ALA A 83 -12.03 -31.24 -7.60
C ALA A 83 -13.04 -30.21 -7.08
N SER A 84 -14.05 -30.65 -6.30
CA SER A 84 -15.02 -29.74 -5.67
C SER A 84 -14.39 -28.81 -4.63
N ALA A 85 -13.32 -29.25 -3.96
CA ALA A 85 -12.62 -28.48 -2.93
C ALA A 85 -11.44 -27.65 -3.45
N ARG A 86 -11.16 -27.65 -4.77
CA ARG A 86 -9.99 -26.99 -5.40
C ARG A 86 -9.71 -25.58 -4.89
N ALA A 87 -10.76 -24.75 -4.84
CA ALA A 87 -10.64 -23.34 -4.50
C ALA A 87 -10.16 -23.11 -3.06
N GLN A 88 -10.39 -24.07 -2.16
CA GLN A 88 -9.94 -24.05 -0.78
C GLN A 88 -8.62 -24.78 -0.56
N ILE A 89 -8.22 -25.68 -1.46
CA ILE A 89 -6.93 -26.38 -1.40
C ILE A 89 -5.80 -25.50 -1.98
N GLN A 90 -6.07 -24.71 -3.01
CA GLN A 90 -5.07 -23.86 -3.65
C GLN A 90 -4.37 -22.87 -2.69
N PRO A 91 -5.07 -22.17 -1.77
CA PRO A 91 -4.41 -21.24 -0.83
C PRO A 91 -3.41 -21.91 0.11
N ILE A 92 -3.66 -23.16 0.55
CA ILE A 92 -2.74 -23.89 1.43
C ILE A 92 -1.53 -24.43 0.65
N CYS A 93 -1.71 -24.91 -0.59
CA CYS A 93 -0.59 -25.25 -1.47
C CYS A 93 0.29 -24.02 -1.79
N ASP A 94 -0.32 -22.87 -2.06
CA ASP A 94 0.41 -21.61 -2.28
C ASP A 94 1.16 -21.17 -1.01
N ALA A 95 0.65 -21.49 0.18
CA ALA A 95 1.30 -21.22 1.45
C ALA A 95 2.51 -22.14 1.68
N ILE A 96 2.41 -23.42 1.31
CA ILE A 96 3.54 -24.36 1.32
C ILE A 96 4.64 -23.87 0.37
N CYS A 97 4.30 -23.52 -0.88
CA CYS A 97 5.27 -22.97 -1.84
C CYS A 97 6.00 -21.73 -1.30
N ARG A 98 5.28 -20.82 -0.62
CA ARG A 98 5.89 -19.65 0.03
C ARG A 98 6.77 -20.02 1.22
N ALA A 99 6.33 -20.94 2.07
CA ALA A 99 7.09 -21.41 3.22
C ALA A 99 8.39 -22.12 2.80
N LEU A 100 8.36 -22.89 1.72
CA LEU A 100 9.54 -23.54 1.14
C LEU A 100 10.48 -22.53 0.45
N ALA A 101 9.95 -21.48 -0.17
CA ALA A 101 10.75 -20.42 -0.78
C ALA A 101 11.42 -19.47 0.24
N ASP A 102 10.86 -19.37 1.46
CA ASP A 102 11.37 -18.54 2.57
C ASP A 102 12.43 -19.26 3.44
N GLN A 103 12.79 -20.52 3.14
CA GLN A 103 13.93 -21.16 3.81
C GLN A 103 15.25 -20.51 3.33
N PRO A 104 16.14 -20.10 4.26
CA PRO A 104 17.40 -19.47 3.88
C PRO A 104 18.21 -20.44 3.02
N LEU A 105 18.85 -19.91 1.97
CA LEU A 105 19.83 -20.63 1.15
C LEU A 105 21.03 -21.04 2.00
N THR A 106 20.87 -22.06 2.84
CA THR A 106 21.99 -22.87 3.29
C THR A 106 22.33 -23.76 2.12
N SER A 107 23.28 -23.34 1.28
CA SER A 107 23.83 -24.17 0.22
C SER A 107 24.26 -25.52 0.81
N PRO A 108 23.60 -26.65 0.47
CA PRO A 108 24.30 -27.91 0.49
C PRO A 108 25.03 -27.97 -0.84
N ALA A 109 26.35 -28.08 -0.79
CA ALA A 109 27.10 -28.57 -1.93
C ALA A 109 26.56 -29.96 -2.30
N SER A 110 25.61 -30.02 -3.23
CA SER A 110 25.18 -31.28 -3.85
C SER A 110 25.59 -31.24 -5.31
N LYS A 111 26.70 -31.95 -5.56
CA LYS A 111 27.05 -32.51 -6.86
C LYS A 111 25.79 -33.09 -7.51
N GLN A 112 25.19 -32.38 -8.46
CA GLN A 112 24.39 -33.03 -9.48
C GLN A 112 25.35 -33.55 -10.54
N GLU A 113 25.84 -34.75 -10.29
CA GLU A 113 26.38 -35.62 -11.31
C GLU A 113 25.31 -35.79 -12.41
N PRO A 114 25.64 -35.61 -13.69
CA PRO A 114 24.65 -35.64 -14.75
C PRO A 114 24.08 -37.06 -14.85
N ARG A 115 22.80 -37.23 -14.48
CA ARG A 115 22.05 -38.46 -14.70
C ARG A 115 22.01 -38.75 -16.20
N ARG A 116 22.92 -39.63 -16.60
CA ARG A 116 22.94 -40.42 -17.83
C ARG A 116 21.54 -40.98 -18.06
N ARG A 117 20.83 -40.45 -19.06
CA ARG A 117 19.61 -41.08 -19.59
C ARG A 117 20.03 -42.40 -20.23
N THR A 118 19.92 -43.50 -19.49
CA THR A 118 19.88 -44.85 -20.04
C THR A 118 18.58 -45.00 -20.82
N ARG A 119 18.67 -45.01 -22.16
CA ARG A 119 17.62 -45.60 -22.99
C ARG A 119 17.62 -47.11 -22.74
N PRO A 120 16.46 -47.76 -22.57
CA PRO A 120 16.38 -49.21 -22.59
C PRO A 120 16.76 -49.73 -23.98
N ALA A 121 17.53 -50.82 -23.98
CA ALA A 121 17.98 -51.52 -25.17
C ALA A 121 16.78 -52.09 -25.96
N PRO A 122 16.81 -52.07 -27.30
CA PRO A 122 16.14 -53.08 -28.09
C PRO A 122 17.11 -54.22 -28.41
N SER A 123 16.55 -55.42 -28.32
CA SER A 123 17.15 -56.72 -28.57
C SER A 123 17.84 -56.83 -29.93
N ALA A 124 18.87 -57.67 -29.97
CA ALA A 124 19.61 -58.06 -31.15
C ALA A 124 18.72 -58.69 -32.24
N ALA A 125 18.94 -58.29 -33.49
CA ALA A 125 18.83 -59.14 -34.67
C ALA A 125 19.52 -58.51 -35.90
N THR A 126 20.50 -59.25 -36.42
CA THR A 126 20.89 -59.37 -37.83
C THR A 126 21.71 -58.25 -38.50
N THR A 127 22.95 -58.67 -38.77
CA THR A 127 23.97 -58.21 -39.73
C THR A 127 23.45 -57.78 -41.11
N ALA A 128 23.95 -56.64 -41.62
CA ALA A 128 24.39 -56.48 -43.02
C ALA A 128 25.11 -55.12 -43.21
N ASP A 129 26.10 -55.13 -44.08
CA ASP A 129 27.10 -54.11 -44.42
C ASP A 129 26.59 -52.67 -44.64
N ARG A 130 27.36 -51.68 -44.14
CA ARG A 130 27.65 -50.41 -44.83
C ARG A 130 28.71 -49.56 -44.11
N GLU A 131 29.66 -49.07 -44.90
CA GLU A 131 30.83 -48.24 -44.56
C GLU A 131 30.52 -46.93 -43.80
N PRO A 132 31.49 -46.35 -43.06
CA PRO A 132 31.26 -45.17 -42.22
C PRO A 132 31.34 -43.87 -43.04
N SER A 133 30.22 -43.15 -43.14
CA SER A 133 30.21 -41.77 -43.62
C SER A 133 30.39 -40.77 -42.47
N SER A 134 31.44 -39.96 -42.61
CA SER A 134 31.85 -38.81 -41.81
C SER A 134 30.70 -37.86 -41.42
N ALA A 135 30.41 -37.74 -40.11
CA ALA A 135 29.58 -36.66 -39.56
C ALA A 135 30.46 -35.63 -38.82
N LEU A 136 30.48 -34.42 -39.39
CA LEU A 136 31.26 -33.24 -39.01
C LEU A 136 30.99 -32.79 -37.56
N ARG A 137 32.07 -32.59 -36.79
CA ARG A 137 32.05 -31.94 -35.47
C ARG A 137 31.67 -30.45 -35.61
N ALA A 138 30.66 -30.01 -34.86
CA ALA A 138 30.33 -28.59 -34.73
C ALA A 138 31.48 -27.81 -34.08
N LYS A 139 31.91 -26.71 -34.70
CA LYS A 139 33.00 -25.85 -34.23
C LYS A 139 32.61 -25.12 -32.92
N PRO A 140 33.53 -24.95 -31.94
CA PRO A 140 33.31 -24.11 -30.77
C PRO A 140 33.08 -22.64 -31.18
N GLY A 141 32.13 -21.97 -30.52
CA GLY A 141 31.88 -20.54 -30.73
C GLY A 141 33.10 -19.65 -30.39
N PRO A 142 33.14 -18.41 -30.88
CA PRO A 142 34.25 -17.49 -30.64
C PRO A 142 34.55 -17.30 -29.14
N LYS A 143 35.83 -17.30 -28.76
CA LYS A 143 36.25 -16.99 -27.38
C LYS A 143 35.76 -15.59 -27.00
N PRO A 144 35.21 -15.38 -25.79
CA PRO A 144 34.76 -14.08 -25.37
C PRO A 144 35.92 -13.08 -25.35
N ARG A 145 35.69 -11.88 -25.89
CA ARG A 145 36.68 -10.79 -25.92
C ARG A 145 37.17 -10.44 -24.51
N PRO A 146 38.42 -9.96 -24.35
CA PRO A 146 38.94 -9.52 -23.07
C PRO A 146 38.05 -8.44 -22.44
N ILE A 147 37.98 -8.43 -21.11
CA ILE A 147 37.31 -7.38 -20.35
C ILE A 147 38.31 -6.23 -20.22
N GLU A 148 38.14 -5.20 -21.05
CA GLU A 148 38.89 -3.94 -20.95
C GLU A 148 38.30 -3.09 -19.82
N GLU A 149 39.10 -2.43 -19.00
CA GLU A 149 38.62 -1.64 -17.85
C GLU A 149 37.90 -0.35 -18.29
N HIS A 150 38.45 0.36 -19.29
CA HIS A 150 37.88 1.56 -19.89
C HIS A 150 37.82 1.41 -21.42
N PRO A 151 36.65 1.07 -22.01
CA PRO A 151 36.52 0.95 -23.45
C PRO A 151 36.61 2.33 -24.12
N GLU A 152 37.36 2.43 -25.22
CA GLU A 152 37.41 3.68 -25.99
C GLU A 152 36.06 3.97 -26.65
N PRO A 153 35.60 5.24 -26.64
CA PRO A 153 34.35 5.61 -27.30
C PRO A 153 34.53 5.59 -28.82
N LEU A 154 33.55 5.04 -29.54
CA LEU A 154 33.49 5.06 -31.01
C LEU A 154 33.34 6.49 -31.57
N TRP A 155 32.79 7.41 -30.78
CA TRP A 155 32.67 8.84 -31.10
C TRP A 155 32.76 9.71 -29.84
N THR A 156 33.30 10.92 -30.00
CA THR A 156 33.64 11.82 -28.88
C THR A 156 32.57 12.87 -28.61
N GLU A 157 31.72 13.20 -29.59
CA GLU A 157 30.64 14.18 -29.45
C GLU A 157 29.31 13.48 -29.19
N TRP A 158 28.60 13.85 -28.13
CA TRP A 158 27.27 13.31 -27.83
C TRP A 158 26.39 14.36 -27.17
N GLU A 159 25.08 14.26 -27.41
CA GLU A 159 24.07 15.03 -26.69
C GLU A 159 23.62 14.25 -25.46
N ASP A 160 23.66 14.90 -24.30
CA ASP A 160 23.16 14.32 -23.07
C ASP A 160 21.63 14.16 -23.13
N ARG A 161 21.12 12.98 -22.77
CA ARG A 161 19.69 12.66 -22.83
C ARG A 161 19.04 12.88 -21.47
N ASP A 162 17.86 13.49 -21.43
CA ASP A 162 17.17 13.79 -20.15
C ASP A 162 16.74 12.54 -19.38
N ASP A 163 16.37 11.48 -20.09
CA ASP A 163 15.90 10.22 -19.52
C ASP A 163 17.04 9.22 -19.26
N PHE A 164 16.99 8.54 -18.11
CA PHE A 164 17.99 7.56 -17.69
C PHE A 164 18.17 6.41 -18.69
N ALA A 165 17.08 5.81 -19.16
CA ALA A 165 17.16 4.64 -20.05
C ALA A 165 17.83 5.02 -21.37
N SER A 166 17.45 6.19 -21.89
CA SER A 166 18.01 6.77 -23.11
C SER A 166 19.50 7.13 -22.96
N ALA A 167 19.89 7.72 -21.83
CA ALA A 167 21.28 8.06 -21.52
C ALA A 167 22.15 6.79 -21.38
N LEU A 168 21.66 5.76 -20.68
CA LEU A 168 22.38 4.49 -20.52
C LEU A 168 22.54 3.76 -21.86
N ALA A 169 21.48 3.71 -22.69
CA ALA A 169 21.53 3.12 -24.02
C ALA A 169 22.54 3.83 -24.93
N LEU A 170 22.58 5.16 -24.85
CA LEU A 170 23.54 5.99 -25.59
C LEU A 170 24.98 5.61 -25.24
N HIS A 171 25.34 5.54 -23.95
CA HIS A 171 26.71 5.22 -23.54
C HIS A 171 27.11 3.78 -23.89
N ILE A 172 26.21 2.80 -23.75
CA ILE A 172 26.47 1.42 -24.20
C ILE A 172 26.80 1.38 -25.70
N THR A 173 26.02 2.09 -26.52
CA THR A 173 26.22 2.14 -27.97
C THR A 173 27.48 2.91 -28.34
N ARG A 174 27.75 4.03 -27.66
CA ARG A 174 28.95 4.86 -27.85
C ARG A 174 30.24 4.09 -27.63
N HIS A 175 30.27 3.18 -26.66
CA HIS A 175 31.45 2.36 -26.39
C HIS A 175 31.44 1.01 -27.15
N GLY A 176 30.50 0.82 -28.10
CA GLY A 176 30.39 -0.41 -28.89
C GLY A 176 30.15 -1.67 -28.06
N GLU A 177 29.58 -1.51 -26.85
CA GLU A 177 29.34 -2.62 -25.94
C GLU A 177 27.94 -3.19 -26.14
N THR A 178 27.79 -4.47 -25.77
CA THR A 178 26.48 -5.09 -25.66
C THR A 178 26.08 -5.14 -24.19
N VAL A 179 24.78 -5.17 -23.90
CA VAL A 179 24.23 -5.32 -22.53
C VAL A 179 24.87 -6.51 -21.81
N GLY A 180 25.10 -7.62 -22.50
CA GLY A 180 25.77 -8.80 -21.94
C GLY A 180 27.24 -8.58 -21.59
N ARG A 181 27.98 -7.81 -22.41
CA ARG A 181 29.39 -7.47 -22.14
C ARG A 181 29.49 -6.54 -20.94
N LEU A 182 28.65 -5.52 -20.88
CA LEU A 182 28.61 -4.58 -19.75
C LEU A 182 28.26 -5.29 -18.44
N ALA A 183 27.20 -6.09 -18.40
CA ALA A 183 26.80 -6.84 -17.20
C ALA A 183 27.94 -7.74 -16.67
N ARG A 184 28.66 -8.42 -17.58
CA ARG A 184 29.81 -9.25 -17.21
C ARG A 184 31.01 -8.43 -16.74
N ALA A 185 31.27 -7.27 -17.36
CA ALA A 185 32.36 -6.38 -16.95
C ALA A 185 32.12 -5.82 -15.54
N ILE A 186 30.90 -5.38 -15.24
CA ILE A 186 30.54 -4.88 -13.90
C ILE A 186 30.54 -6.02 -12.87
N THR A 187 30.07 -7.22 -13.23
CA THR A 187 30.14 -8.38 -12.32
C THR A 187 31.59 -8.77 -12.00
N ALA A 188 32.52 -8.56 -12.94
CA ALA A 188 33.94 -8.83 -12.72
C ALA A 188 34.60 -7.85 -11.73
N THR A 189 34.02 -6.66 -11.47
CA THR A 189 34.52 -5.74 -10.45
C THR A 189 34.03 -6.07 -9.03
N GLY A 190 33.26 -7.16 -8.87
CA GLY A 190 32.73 -7.61 -7.59
C GLY A 190 31.30 -7.12 -7.28
N VAL A 191 30.70 -6.30 -8.15
CA VAL A 191 29.31 -5.85 -8.00
C VAL A 191 28.38 -6.70 -8.87
N PHE A 192 27.47 -7.45 -8.26
CA PHE A 192 26.54 -8.29 -9.02
C PHE A 192 25.56 -7.45 -9.85
N LEU A 193 25.62 -7.61 -11.18
CA LEU A 193 24.69 -7.00 -12.13
C LEU A 193 24.23 -8.04 -13.16
N ASP A 194 22.98 -8.49 -13.03
CA ASP A 194 22.39 -9.44 -13.97
C ASP A 194 22.06 -8.79 -15.33
N ARG A 195 22.31 -9.53 -16.41
CA ARG A 195 22.02 -9.12 -17.80
C ARG A 195 20.56 -8.76 -17.99
N ILE A 196 19.62 -9.51 -17.40
CA ILE A 196 18.18 -9.26 -17.55
C ILE A 196 17.81 -7.93 -16.88
N THR A 197 18.43 -7.63 -15.74
CA THR A 197 18.22 -6.37 -15.02
C THR A 197 18.71 -5.18 -15.84
N LEU A 198 19.91 -5.28 -16.40
CA LEU A 198 20.48 -4.23 -17.25
C LEU A 198 19.67 -4.03 -18.56
N ASP A 199 19.18 -5.11 -19.17
CA ASP A 199 18.30 -5.03 -20.35
C ASP A 199 17.00 -4.29 -20.05
N LYS A 200 16.41 -4.51 -18.86
CA LYS A 200 15.22 -3.77 -18.41
C LYS A 200 15.48 -2.28 -18.17
N TRP A 201 16.68 -1.92 -17.71
CA TRP A 201 17.09 -0.52 -17.53
C TRP A 201 17.22 0.21 -18.86
N VAL A 202 17.89 -0.41 -19.83
CA VAL A 202 18.03 0.13 -21.19
C VAL A 202 16.67 0.30 -21.88
N LYS A 203 15.72 -0.61 -21.62
CA LYS A 203 14.34 -0.53 -22.15
C LYS A 203 13.41 0.42 -21.37
N GLY A 204 13.88 1.04 -20.28
CA GLY A 204 13.05 1.92 -19.44
C GLY A 204 11.93 1.22 -18.66
N THR A 205 11.91 -0.12 -18.63
CA THR A 205 10.87 -0.89 -17.90
C THR A 205 11.11 -0.98 -16.40
N SER A 206 12.33 -0.68 -15.94
CA SER A 206 12.68 -0.59 -14.53
C SER A 206 13.88 0.33 -14.34
N SER A 207 14.08 0.84 -13.12
CA SER A 207 15.21 1.71 -12.78
C SER A 207 15.95 1.18 -11.54
N PRO A 208 17.27 1.46 -11.42
CA PRO A 208 18.03 1.20 -10.21
C PRO A 208 17.33 1.76 -8.97
N SER A 209 17.15 0.91 -7.95
CA SER A 209 16.46 1.30 -6.69
C SER A 209 17.03 0.64 -5.44
N SER A 210 17.98 -0.29 -5.59
CA SER A 210 18.74 -0.89 -4.50
C SER A 210 20.15 -0.33 -4.40
N LEU A 211 20.78 -0.42 -3.23
CA LEU A 211 22.18 -0.01 -3.05
C LEU A 211 23.12 -0.75 -4.00
N THR A 212 22.94 -2.06 -4.17
CA THR A 212 23.73 -2.85 -5.14
C THR A 212 23.54 -2.34 -6.57
N SER A 213 22.31 -1.97 -6.95
CA SER A 213 22.05 -1.41 -8.29
C SER A 213 22.62 -0.01 -8.47
N LEU A 214 22.68 0.80 -7.41
CA LEU A 214 23.29 2.13 -7.44
C LEU A 214 24.82 2.03 -7.47
N GLN A 215 25.41 1.08 -6.75
CA GLN A 215 26.84 0.77 -6.86
C GLN A 215 27.20 0.29 -8.27
N ALA A 216 26.36 -0.55 -8.87
CA ALA A 216 26.54 -0.96 -10.26
C ALA A 216 26.50 0.24 -11.21
N LEU A 217 25.66 1.24 -10.93
CA LEU A 217 25.60 2.47 -11.71
C LEU A 217 26.88 3.31 -11.59
N ASP A 218 27.40 3.49 -10.38
CA ASP A 218 28.67 4.20 -10.15
C ASP A 218 29.83 3.51 -10.90
N GLN A 219 29.83 2.17 -10.96
CA GLN A 219 30.83 1.40 -11.70
C GLN A 219 30.69 1.57 -13.23
N ILE A 220 29.47 1.73 -13.74
CA ILE A 220 29.22 2.04 -15.16
C ILE A 220 29.72 3.46 -15.49
N GLU A 221 29.44 4.43 -14.62
CA GLU A 221 29.94 5.81 -14.77
C GLU A 221 31.47 5.84 -14.77
N HIS A 222 32.12 5.13 -13.84
CA HIS A 222 33.57 4.99 -13.79
C HIS A 222 34.14 4.33 -15.07
N ARG A 223 33.54 3.22 -15.51
CA ARG A 223 33.95 2.50 -16.73
C ARG A 223 33.95 3.41 -17.96
N TYR A 224 32.88 4.18 -18.15
CA TYR A 224 32.73 5.09 -19.29
C TYR A 224 33.32 6.49 -19.06
N ARG A 225 34.01 6.71 -17.93
CA ARG A 225 34.61 8.01 -17.54
C ARG A 225 33.62 9.17 -17.55
N LEU A 226 32.40 8.89 -17.09
CA LEU A 226 31.35 9.90 -16.90
C LEU A 226 31.53 10.62 -15.57
N PRO A 227 31.07 11.87 -15.42
CA PRO A 227 31.01 12.53 -14.12
C PRO A 227 30.18 11.70 -13.13
N ALA A 228 30.67 11.58 -11.90
CA ALA A 228 29.99 10.83 -10.85
C ALA A 228 28.59 11.39 -10.58
N GLY A 229 27.59 10.51 -10.59
CA GLY A 229 26.19 10.84 -10.39
C GLY A 229 25.45 11.35 -11.63
N SER A 230 26.08 11.40 -12.81
CA SER A 230 25.45 11.88 -14.05
C SER A 230 24.26 11.02 -14.51
N LEU A 231 24.39 9.70 -14.46
CA LEU A 231 23.27 8.78 -14.75
C LEU A 231 22.31 8.71 -13.56
N ARG A 232 22.85 8.80 -12.33
CA ARG A 232 22.03 8.77 -11.11
C ARG A 232 21.07 9.95 -11.02
N ALA A 233 21.47 11.15 -11.45
CA ALA A 233 20.65 12.36 -11.45
C ALA A 233 19.42 12.25 -12.36
N LYS A 234 19.46 11.36 -13.37
CA LYS A 234 18.39 11.11 -14.33
C LYS A 234 17.38 10.06 -13.86
N LEU A 235 17.57 9.47 -12.68
CA LEU A 235 16.65 8.48 -12.12
C LEU A 235 15.34 9.12 -11.65
N PRO A 236 14.19 8.43 -11.79
CA PRO A 236 12.94 8.88 -11.21
C PRO A 236 13.08 9.00 -9.68
N ARG A 237 12.84 10.20 -9.13
CA ARG A 237 12.87 10.44 -7.67
C ARG A 237 11.75 9.62 -7.02
N SER A 238 12.09 8.48 -6.42
CA SER A 238 11.08 7.56 -5.86
C SER A 238 10.51 8.01 -4.51
N GLY A 239 11.01 9.11 -3.93
CA GLY A 239 10.63 9.62 -2.60
C GLY A 239 10.97 8.66 -1.45
N ARG A 240 11.67 7.57 -1.75
CA ARG A 240 12.00 6.47 -0.83
C ARG A 240 13.50 6.19 -0.92
N ALA A 241 14.12 5.99 0.23
CA ALA A 241 15.51 5.56 0.35
C ALA A 241 15.75 4.23 -0.39
N ALA A 242 16.95 4.10 -0.94
CA ALA A 242 17.36 2.93 -1.71
C ALA A 242 17.19 1.63 -0.88
N ARG A 243 16.74 0.56 -1.53
CA ARG A 243 16.59 -0.76 -0.89
C ARG A 243 17.96 -1.34 -0.56
N GLY A 244 18.18 -1.79 0.66
CA GLY A 244 19.43 -2.45 1.08
C GLY A 244 20.20 -1.74 2.19
N ASN A 245 19.70 -0.63 2.75
CA ASN A 245 20.26 -0.08 3.98
C ASN A 245 20.26 -1.17 5.06
N VAL A 246 21.44 -1.43 5.63
CA VAL A 246 21.65 -2.38 6.72
C VAL A 246 20.97 -1.81 7.95
N LEU A 247 19.75 -2.24 8.20
CA LEU A 247 19.01 -1.97 9.43
C LEU A 247 18.57 -3.34 9.99
N ASP A 248 19.49 -4.30 10.05
CA ASP A 248 19.12 -5.67 10.40
C ASP A 248 18.60 -5.79 11.84
N ASP A 249 19.04 -4.88 12.71
CA ASP A 249 18.57 -4.76 14.09
C ASP A 249 17.20 -4.04 14.24
N ILE A 250 16.61 -3.55 13.14
CA ILE A 250 15.32 -2.84 13.17
C ILE A 250 14.18 -3.72 12.62
N PRO A 251 13.05 -3.84 13.34
CA PRO A 251 11.89 -4.60 12.88
C PRO A 251 11.37 -4.17 11.50
N ARG A 252 10.95 -5.13 10.66
CA ARG A 252 10.38 -4.88 9.30
C ARG A 252 9.33 -3.75 9.24
N PRO A 253 8.38 -3.61 10.18
CA PRO A 253 7.40 -2.52 10.16
C PRO A 253 8.01 -1.13 10.36
N GLU A 254 9.04 -1.03 11.18
CA GLU A 254 9.74 0.22 11.46
C GLU A 254 10.65 0.61 10.29
N ARG A 255 11.38 -0.35 9.70
CA ARG A 255 12.17 -0.12 8.47
C ARG A 255 11.36 0.45 7.32
N ARG A 256 10.13 -0.05 7.15
CA ARG A 256 9.20 0.46 6.12
C ARG A 256 8.81 1.91 6.35
N ARG A 257 8.70 2.35 7.61
CA ARG A 257 8.38 3.75 7.97
C ARG A 257 9.61 4.65 7.80
N LEU A 258 10.78 4.19 8.25
CA LEU A 258 12.05 4.91 8.11
C LEU A 258 12.42 5.14 6.64
N ALA A 259 12.20 4.16 5.76
CA ALA A 259 12.62 4.22 4.36
C ALA A 259 12.05 5.42 3.56
N TRP A 260 11.00 6.09 4.02
CA TRP A 260 10.45 7.30 3.38
C TRP A 260 11.15 8.59 3.80
N HIS A 261 11.99 8.54 4.83
CA HIS A 261 12.54 9.71 5.51
C HIS A 261 14.06 9.67 5.64
N LEU A 262 14.70 8.61 5.14
CA LEU A 262 16.15 8.51 5.11
C LEU A 262 16.72 9.15 3.85
N PRO A 263 17.86 9.87 3.97
CA PRO A 263 18.63 10.34 2.81
C PRO A 263 19.07 9.19 1.89
N GLU A 264 19.27 9.49 0.60
CA GLU A 264 19.71 8.48 -0.37
C GLU A 264 21.14 7.99 -0.17
N ASP A 265 21.97 8.79 0.50
CA ASP A 265 23.36 8.51 0.86
C ASP A 265 23.50 7.96 2.28
N PHE A 266 22.39 7.70 2.98
CA PHE A 266 22.37 7.27 4.38
C PHE A 266 23.37 6.15 4.69
N SER A 267 23.46 5.12 3.84
CA SER A 267 24.38 3.98 4.04
C SER A 267 25.86 4.29 3.84
N ARG A 268 26.20 5.45 3.24
CA ARG A 268 27.58 5.92 3.06
C ARG A 268 28.05 6.83 4.19
N LYS A 269 27.12 7.32 5.00
CA LYS A 269 27.43 8.20 6.14
C LYS A 269 28.12 7.41 7.25
N PRO A 270 28.95 8.04 8.09
CA PRO A 270 29.50 7.40 9.29
C PRO A 270 28.39 6.87 10.20
N ILE A 271 28.66 5.78 10.94
CA ILE A 271 27.68 5.14 11.83
C ILE A 271 27.06 6.13 12.82
N VAL A 272 27.87 7.06 13.35
CA VAL A 272 27.42 8.12 14.27
C VAL A 272 26.36 9.02 13.63
N GLU A 273 26.56 9.45 12.39
CA GLU A 273 25.61 10.29 11.65
C GLU A 273 24.34 9.49 11.27
N GLN A 274 24.50 8.18 10.98
CA GLN A 274 23.37 7.30 10.76
C GLN A 274 22.49 7.17 12.01
N GLU A 275 23.09 6.99 13.19
CA GLU A 275 22.37 6.93 14.47
C GLU A 275 21.67 8.25 14.80
N GLU A 276 22.31 9.39 14.52
CA GLU A 276 21.71 10.71 14.69
C GLU A 276 20.48 10.90 13.78
N ILE A 277 20.61 10.55 12.50
CA ILE A 277 19.50 10.60 11.53
C ILE A 277 18.37 9.67 11.96
N LEU A 278 18.67 8.43 12.36
CA LEU A 278 17.66 7.48 12.83
C LEU A 278 16.95 7.99 14.07
N THR A 279 17.69 8.55 15.03
CA THR A 279 17.15 9.11 16.27
C THR A 279 16.25 10.29 15.95
N TRP A 280 16.69 11.22 15.11
CA TRP A 280 15.89 12.37 14.69
C TRP A 280 14.62 11.97 13.92
N VAL A 281 14.73 11.03 12.97
CA VAL A 281 13.55 10.52 12.24
C VAL A 281 12.62 9.80 13.20
N ARG A 282 13.13 9.02 14.17
CA ARG A 282 12.31 8.39 15.19
C ARG A 282 11.60 9.43 16.04
N THR A 283 12.29 10.36 16.67
CA THR A 283 11.70 11.31 17.61
C THR A 283 10.80 12.33 16.90
N THR A 284 11.29 12.97 15.84
CA THR A 284 10.62 14.08 15.17
C THR A 284 9.55 13.59 14.21
N ILE A 285 9.86 12.56 13.42
CA ILE A 285 8.96 12.07 12.37
C ILE A 285 8.10 10.93 12.90
N ILE A 286 8.65 9.77 13.26
CA ILE A 286 7.90 8.52 13.50
C ILE A 286 7.08 8.55 14.79
N SER A 287 7.72 8.72 15.94
CA SER A 287 7.12 8.81 17.27
C SER A 287 6.41 10.14 17.49
N GLY A 288 6.80 11.18 16.74
CA GLY A 288 6.05 12.41 16.58
C GLY A 288 6.10 13.33 17.80
N THR A 289 7.16 14.12 17.94
CA THR A 289 7.15 15.32 18.79
C THR A 289 6.36 16.47 18.16
N THR A 290 5.98 16.36 16.88
CA THR A 290 5.12 17.36 16.21
C THR A 290 3.66 17.24 16.67
N ASP A 291 3.01 18.37 16.91
CA ASP A 291 1.60 18.45 17.33
C ASP A 291 0.67 17.68 16.38
N TYR A 292 0.99 17.68 15.08
CA TYR A 292 0.24 16.95 14.06
C TYR A 292 0.23 15.42 14.24
N ARG A 293 1.35 14.82 14.65
CA ARG A 293 1.44 13.36 14.88
C ARG A 293 0.74 12.96 16.17
N ARG A 294 0.88 13.75 17.24
CA ARG A 294 0.15 13.56 18.50
C ARG A 294 -1.36 13.62 18.27
N TYR A 295 -1.82 14.62 17.51
CA TYR A 295 -3.20 14.72 17.06
C TYR A 295 -3.62 13.50 16.21
N GLN A 296 -2.83 13.07 15.22
CA GLN A 296 -3.17 11.90 14.40
C GLN A 296 -3.33 10.61 15.22
N ALA A 297 -2.47 10.40 16.22
CA ALA A 297 -2.56 9.25 17.11
C ALA A 297 -3.80 9.32 18.03
N ALA A 298 -4.09 10.50 18.59
CA ALA A 298 -5.29 10.73 19.41
C ALA A 298 -6.59 10.63 18.60
N ALA A 299 -6.62 11.21 17.39
CA ALA A 299 -7.78 11.21 16.50
C ALA A 299 -8.14 9.82 15.98
N GLN A 300 -7.20 8.88 15.90
CA GLN A 300 -7.49 7.48 15.56
C GLN A 300 -8.24 6.74 16.69
N ARG A 301 -8.02 7.14 17.94
CA ARG A 301 -8.68 6.56 19.12
C ARG A 301 -10.05 7.21 19.38
N GLN A 302 -10.14 8.51 19.15
CA GLN A 302 -11.32 9.32 19.42
C GLN A 302 -12.17 9.50 18.16
N ARG A 303 -12.86 8.45 17.74
CA ARG A 303 -13.74 8.51 16.57
C ARG A 303 -15.04 9.24 16.94
N PHE A 304 -15.36 10.29 16.19
CA PHE A 304 -16.62 11.03 16.31
C PHE A 304 -17.13 11.40 14.92
N ALA A 305 -18.40 11.13 14.63
CA ALA A 305 -19.06 11.56 13.41
C ALA A 305 -20.57 11.35 13.49
N VAL A 306 -21.30 12.23 12.82
CA VAL A 306 -22.66 11.93 12.38
C VAL A 306 -22.59 11.28 11.00
N ARG A 307 -23.01 10.02 10.89
CA ARG A 307 -22.96 9.24 9.66
C ARG A 307 -24.23 9.46 8.84
N PHE A 308 -24.06 9.96 7.62
CA PHE A 308 -25.13 10.06 6.66
C PHE A 308 -25.26 8.75 5.86
N THR A 309 -26.38 8.04 6.00
CA THR A 309 -26.57 6.70 5.42
C THR A 309 -27.29 6.78 4.06
N GLY A 310 -27.06 5.81 3.17
CA GLY A 310 -27.82 5.70 1.92
C GLY A 310 -27.60 6.81 0.88
N LEU A 311 -26.59 7.67 1.04
CA LEU A 311 -26.24 8.74 0.08
C LEU A 311 -25.41 8.24 -1.12
N ASP A 312 -24.97 6.98 -1.08
CA ASP A 312 -24.26 6.33 -2.18
C ASP A 312 -25.24 5.88 -3.26
N GLY A 313 -25.52 6.77 -4.21
CA GLY A 313 -25.92 6.35 -5.55
C GLY A 313 -24.81 5.45 -6.13
N ALA A 314 -25.08 4.15 -6.25
CA ALA A 314 -24.24 3.17 -6.93
C ALA A 314 -22.83 2.93 -6.36
N ARG A 315 -22.71 2.51 -5.10
CA ARG A 315 -21.61 1.62 -4.69
C ARG A 315 -22.06 0.17 -4.64
N ARG A 316 -22.04 -0.43 -5.83
CA ARG A 316 -21.80 -1.86 -6.04
C ARG A 316 -20.76 -2.31 -5.02
N ARG A 317 -21.05 -3.37 -4.25
CA ARG A 317 -20.06 -4.11 -3.44
C ARG A 317 -18.80 -4.34 -4.28
N THR A 318 -17.77 -3.52 -4.11
CA THR A 318 -16.46 -3.73 -4.74
C THR A 318 -15.47 -4.16 -3.69
N LYS A 319 -15.48 -5.48 -3.41
CA LYS A 319 -14.24 -6.20 -3.16
C LYS A 319 -13.37 -6.06 -4.41
N ARG A 320 -12.55 -5.00 -4.49
CA ARG A 320 -11.33 -4.79 -5.31
C ARG A 320 -11.19 -3.30 -5.66
N ALA A 321 -10.37 -2.61 -4.89
CA ALA A 321 -9.59 -1.48 -5.36
C ALA A 321 -8.19 -1.60 -4.75
N ALA A 322 -7.39 -2.48 -5.35
CA ALA A 322 -5.95 -2.44 -5.22
C ALA A 322 -5.45 -1.33 -6.16
N ALA A 323 -4.66 -0.41 -5.62
CA ALA A 323 -3.65 0.42 -6.26
C ALA A 323 -3.99 1.06 -7.63
N SER A 324 -4.27 2.36 -7.62
CA SER A 324 -3.93 3.27 -8.73
C SER A 324 -2.85 4.24 -8.23
N PRO A 325 -1.69 4.42 -8.92
CA PRO A 325 -0.57 5.22 -8.39
C PRO A 325 -0.64 6.72 -8.69
N ASN A 326 -1.64 7.21 -9.44
CA ASN A 326 -1.62 8.57 -10.02
C ASN A 326 -2.76 9.51 -9.56
N SER A 327 -3.30 9.33 -8.36
CA SER A 327 -4.08 10.40 -7.70
C SER A 327 -3.16 11.18 -6.76
N SER A 328 -2.92 12.45 -7.10
CA SER A 328 -2.19 13.41 -6.27
C SER A 328 -2.71 13.40 -4.81
N PRO A 329 -1.87 13.15 -3.80
CA PRO A 329 -2.32 12.94 -2.42
C PRO A 329 -2.59 14.27 -1.73
N LEU A 330 -3.79 14.82 -1.91
CA LEU A 330 -4.32 15.81 -0.99
C LEU A 330 -4.79 15.09 0.29
N HIS A 331 -3.91 15.19 1.30
CA HIS A 331 -4.08 14.79 2.70
C HIS A 331 -4.24 13.29 3.02
N PRO A 332 -3.28 12.69 3.76
CA PRO A 332 -3.45 11.33 4.26
C PRO A 332 -4.47 11.29 5.42
N ARG A 333 -5.52 10.48 5.21
CA ARG A 333 -6.20 9.63 6.23
C ARG A 333 -7.22 10.26 7.19
N PHE A 334 -8.35 10.73 6.65
CA PHE A 334 -9.66 10.55 7.31
C PHE A 334 -10.54 9.49 6.62
N ALA A 335 -10.05 8.86 5.55
CA ALA A 335 -10.62 7.61 5.07
C ALA A 335 -10.62 6.60 6.24
N PRO A 336 -11.75 5.95 6.57
CA PRO A 336 -11.75 4.88 7.55
C PRO A 336 -10.73 3.87 7.07
N ALA A 337 -9.62 3.73 7.81
CA ALA A 337 -8.74 2.61 7.61
C ALA A 337 -9.61 1.38 7.92
N ALA A 338 -10.08 0.71 6.87
CA ALA A 338 -10.53 -0.66 6.95
C ALA A 338 -9.31 -1.53 7.22
N ASN A 339 -8.70 -1.34 8.39
CA ASN A 339 -7.87 -2.36 9.00
C ASN A 339 -8.87 -3.33 9.61
N ALA A 340 -9.17 -4.39 8.85
CA ALA A 340 -9.70 -5.59 9.45
C ALA A 340 -8.67 -6.04 10.49
N ASN A 341 -9.13 -6.26 11.73
CA ASN A 341 -8.39 -6.73 12.89
C ASN A 341 -7.82 -5.61 13.78
N ASP A 342 -8.69 -5.00 14.57
CA ASP A 342 -8.37 -4.45 15.90
C ASP A 342 -9.65 -4.59 16.74
N GLU A 343 -9.79 -5.71 17.45
CA GLU A 343 -10.97 -6.05 18.27
C GLU A 343 -11.05 -5.27 19.60
N ASP A 344 -10.06 -4.42 19.91
CA ASP A 344 -9.97 -3.70 21.19
C ASP A 344 -10.09 -2.16 21.05
N THR A 345 -10.93 -1.67 20.13
CA THR A 345 -11.21 -0.22 20.02
C THR A 345 -12.47 0.13 20.83
N GLU A 346 -12.30 0.88 21.92
CA GLU A 346 -13.38 1.55 22.65
C GLU A 346 -14.41 2.17 21.68
N PRO A 347 -15.73 2.04 21.93
CA PRO A 347 -16.76 2.46 20.98
C PRO A 347 -16.74 3.98 20.81
N GLY A 348 -16.09 4.45 19.75
CA GLY A 348 -16.15 5.86 19.36
C GLY A 348 -17.58 6.29 19.00
N MET A 349 -17.90 7.56 19.25
CA MET A 349 -19.23 8.16 19.05
C MET A 349 -19.51 8.42 17.56
N VAL A 350 -19.71 7.34 16.80
CA VAL A 350 -20.24 7.41 15.44
C VAL A 350 -21.73 7.09 15.50
N VAL A 351 -22.57 8.11 15.28
CA VAL A 351 -24.03 7.99 15.37
C VAL A 351 -24.65 8.29 14.02
N ASP A 352 -25.77 7.66 13.70
CA ASP A 352 -26.48 7.91 12.45
C ASP A 352 -27.18 9.26 12.45
N ALA A 353 -27.16 9.92 11.29
CA ALA A 353 -27.85 11.17 11.07
C ALA A 353 -29.37 10.97 11.28
N PRO A 354 -30.03 11.83 12.07
CA PRO A 354 -31.48 11.84 12.15
C PRO A 354 -32.10 12.03 10.78
N ALA A 355 -33.27 11.43 10.55
CA ALA A 355 -33.94 11.42 9.24
C ALA A 355 -34.10 12.82 8.63
N ARG A 356 -34.27 13.86 9.47
CA ARG A 356 -34.34 15.25 9.01
C ARG A 356 -33.00 15.75 8.47
N LEU A 357 -31.93 15.66 9.27
CA LEU A 357 -30.59 16.07 8.87
C LEU A 357 -30.10 15.27 7.64
N GLN A 358 -30.46 13.99 7.57
CA GLN A 358 -30.23 13.13 6.42
C GLN A 358 -30.89 13.66 5.13
N ARG A 359 -32.15 14.12 5.21
CA ARG A 359 -32.85 14.73 4.08
C ARG A 359 -32.20 16.04 3.65
N GLU A 360 -31.80 16.88 4.60
CA GLU A 360 -31.11 18.14 4.31
C GLU A 360 -29.78 17.90 3.56
N MET A 361 -28.99 16.91 3.99
CA MET A 361 -27.77 16.50 3.27
C MET A 361 -28.08 15.98 1.87
N THR A 362 -29.14 15.17 1.73
CA THR A 362 -29.56 14.64 0.43
C THR A 362 -29.95 15.76 -0.53
N ASP A 363 -30.69 16.75 -0.04
CA ASP A 363 -31.11 17.92 -0.81
C ASP A 363 -29.91 18.80 -1.20
N LEU A 364 -28.95 19.00 -0.30
CA LEU A 364 -27.71 19.71 -0.59
C LEU A 364 -26.90 18.99 -1.67
N LEU A 365 -26.74 17.67 -1.57
CA LEU A 365 -26.05 16.88 -2.58
C LEU A 365 -26.76 16.99 -3.93
N ARG A 366 -28.08 16.78 -3.96
CA ARG A 366 -28.88 16.96 -5.18
C ARG A 366 -28.66 18.34 -5.79
N PHE A 367 -28.64 19.39 -4.98
CA PHE A 367 -28.36 20.74 -5.44
C PHE A 367 -26.94 20.90 -5.99
N LYS A 368 -25.90 20.41 -5.30
CA LYS A 368 -24.50 20.61 -5.70
C LYS A 368 -23.98 19.65 -6.78
N THR A 369 -24.63 18.51 -7.00
CA THR A 369 -24.18 17.51 -7.99
C THR A 369 -25.05 17.44 -9.24
N ALA A 370 -26.26 18.03 -9.25
CA ALA A 370 -27.13 18.00 -10.42
C ALA A 370 -26.44 18.60 -11.65
N THR A 371 -26.64 18.02 -12.84
CA THR A 371 -26.09 18.57 -14.09
C THR A 371 -26.68 19.94 -14.39
N LEU A 372 -27.99 20.10 -14.19
CA LEU A 372 -28.71 21.37 -14.34
C LEU A 372 -29.22 21.84 -12.99
N THR A 373 -29.13 23.14 -12.75
CA THR A 373 -29.71 23.75 -11.54
C THR A 373 -31.24 23.68 -11.64
N ALA A 374 -31.91 23.32 -10.54
CA ALA A 374 -33.37 23.25 -10.51
C ALA A 374 -33.99 24.62 -10.81
N PHE A 375 -35.18 24.61 -11.41
CA PHE A 375 -35.91 25.82 -11.78
C PHE A 375 -36.12 26.74 -10.57
N GLY A 376 -35.85 28.03 -10.73
CA GLY A 376 -35.94 29.04 -9.67
C GLY A 376 -34.74 29.11 -8.72
N LEU A 377 -33.77 28.19 -8.83
CA LEU A 377 -32.53 28.24 -8.05
C LEU A 377 -31.35 28.71 -8.91
N ARG A 378 -30.43 29.44 -8.30
CA ARG A 378 -29.11 29.77 -8.86
C ARG A 378 -28.05 28.97 -8.13
N ARG A 379 -27.01 28.55 -8.83
CA ARG A 379 -25.93 27.75 -8.23
C ARG A 379 -24.59 28.20 -8.76
N SER A 380 -23.65 28.37 -7.83
CA SER A 380 -22.24 28.53 -8.14
C SER A 380 -21.49 27.22 -7.88
N GLY A 381 -20.78 26.76 -8.91
CA GLY A 381 -19.98 25.53 -8.89
C GLY A 381 -20.81 24.24 -8.85
N VAL A 382 -20.20 23.16 -9.34
CA VAL A 382 -20.75 21.80 -9.28
C VAL A 382 -19.74 20.93 -8.56
N TRP A 383 -20.19 20.09 -7.64
CA TRP A 383 -19.35 19.10 -6.99
C TRP A 383 -19.31 17.83 -7.86
N ASN A 384 -18.10 17.37 -8.16
CA ASN A 384 -17.90 16.03 -8.71
C ASN A 384 -18.14 14.97 -7.59
N PRO A 385 -18.25 13.67 -7.93
CA PRO A 385 -18.49 12.62 -6.96
C PRO A 385 -17.47 12.57 -5.81
N GLU A 386 -16.20 12.82 -6.12
CA GLU A 386 -15.11 12.83 -5.13
C GLU A 386 -15.28 13.99 -4.13
N THR A 387 -15.54 15.20 -4.64
CA THR A 387 -15.80 16.39 -3.82
C THR A 387 -17.05 16.20 -2.98
N ALA A 388 -18.12 15.66 -3.56
CA ALA A 388 -19.36 15.38 -2.86
C ALA A 388 -19.13 14.40 -1.69
N SER A 389 -18.43 13.29 -1.93
CA SER A 389 -18.04 12.33 -0.89
C SER A 389 -17.23 13.00 0.21
N GLN A 390 -16.25 13.85 -0.15
CA GLN A 390 -15.44 14.58 0.82
C GLN A 390 -16.29 15.54 1.67
N LYS A 391 -17.26 16.24 1.08
CA LYS A 391 -18.13 17.17 1.83
C LYS A 391 -19.07 16.42 2.77
N VAL A 392 -19.58 15.25 2.39
CA VAL A 392 -20.37 14.40 3.30
C VAL A 392 -19.55 14.03 4.53
N GLU A 393 -18.29 13.60 4.35
CA GLU A 393 -17.40 13.30 5.48
C GLU A 393 -17.14 14.53 6.36
N HIS A 394 -16.86 15.69 5.74
CA HIS A 394 -16.58 16.92 6.47
C HIS A 394 -17.77 17.39 7.31
N PHE A 395 -18.97 17.40 6.74
CA PHE A 395 -20.19 17.73 7.47
C PHE A 395 -20.49 16.69 8.55
N GLY A 396 -20.24 15.40 8.28
CA GLY A 396 -20.39 14.35 9.29
C GLY A 396 -19.49 14.56 10.51
N LEU A 397 -18.23 14.95 10.30
CA LEU A 397 -17.32 15.30 11.39
C LEU A 397 -17.78 16.55 12.15
N MET A 398 -18.20 17.60 11.44
CA MET A 398 -18.65 18.85 12.06
C MET A 398 -19.91 18.64 12.91
N PHE A 399 -20.93 17.97 12.38
CA PHE A 399 -22.13 17.61 13.15
C PHE A 399 -21.81 16.63 14.29
N GLY A 400 -20.82 15.75 14.10
CA GLY A 400 -20.30 14.91 15.18
C GLY A 400 -19.68 15.71 16.33
N ALA A 401 -18.98 16.80 16.02
CA ALA A 401 -18.41 17.70 17.04
C ALA A 401 -19.50 18.44 17.82
N PHE A 402 -20.56 18.92 17.14
CA PHE A 402 -21.69 19.54 17.81
C PHE A 402 -22.43 18.55 18.72
N ALA A 403 -22.64 17.31 18.27
CA ALA A 403 -23.36 16.28 19.02
C ALA A 403 -22.56 15.74 20.22
N ALA A 404 -21.24 15.73 20.12
CA ALA A 404 -20.41 15.10 21.13
C ALA A 404 -20.48 15.80 22.49
N SER A 405 -20.42 15.03 23.58
CA SER A 405 -20.54 15.55 24.93
C SER A 405 -19.38 16.52 25.28
N PRO A 406 -19.66 17.65 25.97
CA PRO A 406 -18.64 18.55 26.50
C PRO A 406 -17.72 17.90 27.54
N ALA A 407 -18.25 16.96 28.32
CA ALA A 407 -17.50 16.25 29.36
C ALA A 407 -16.73 15.03 28.82
N GLY A 408 -17.00 14.61 27.59
CA GLY A 408 -16.35 13.47 26.95
C GLY A 408 -14.96 13.81 26.40
N GLU A 409 -14.24 12.78 25.93
CA GLU A 409 -12.92 12.96 25.31
C GLU A 409 -12.94 13.87 24.07
N ILE A 410 -14.09 13.95 23.39
CA ILE A 410 -14.27 14.79 22.22
C ILE A 410 -14.39 16.27 22.61
N ARG A 411 -14.88 16.55 23.83
CA ARG A 411 -15.24 17.89 24.34
C ARG A 411 -16.09 18.67 23.36
N GLY A 412 -17.11 18.01 22.81
CA GLY A 412 -18.01 18.64 21.83
C GLY A 412 -18.99 19.61 22.49
N HIS A 413 -19.97 20.08 21.73
CA HIS A 413 -20.96 21.04 22.26
C HIS A 413 -22.09 20.38 23.06
N GLY A 414 -22.39 19.10 22.82
CA GLY A 414 -23.49 18.38 23.45
C GLY A 414 -24.87 18.75 22.92
N VAL A 415 -24.96 19.16 21.65
CA VAL A 415 -26.24 19.45 21.01
C VAL A 415 -26.99 18.14 20.75
N GLU A 416 -28.27 18.10 21.13
CA GLU A 416 -29.15 16.97 20.83
C GLU A 416 -29.21 16.71 19.32
N LEU A 417 -29.17 15.44 18.91
CA LEU A 417 -29.16 15.07 17.50
C LEU A 417 -30.41 15.62 16.77
N SER A 418 -31.56 15.63 17.44
CA SER A 418 -32.82 16.19 16.92
C SER A 418 -32.82 17.72 16.78
N ALA A 419 -31.83 18.43 17.31
CA ALA A 419 -31.65 19.87 17.17
C ALA A 419 -30.70 20.24 16.02
N LEU A 420 -29.93 19.27 15.50
CA LEU A 420 -29.00 19.51 14.39
C LEU A 420 -29.74 19.79 13.07
N THR A 421 -29.30 20.83 12.37
CA THR A 421 -29.79 21.22 11.04
C THR A 421 -28.73 22.07 10.33
N PHE A 422 -28.68 22.04 9.01
CA PHE A 422 -27.84 22.95 8.21
C PHE A 422 -28.22 24.42 8.39
N ALA A 423 -29.47 24.70 8.79
CA ALA A 423 -29.94 26.06 9.07
C ALA A 423 -29.06 26.79 10.09
N MET A 424 -28.52 26.07 11.08
CA MET A 424 -27.71 26.67 12.13
C MET A 424 -26.41 27.28 11.60
N LEU A 425 -25.92 26.81 10.45
CA LEU A 425 -24.72 27.34 9.80
C LEU A 425 -24.94 28.75 9.23
N LEU A 426 -26.16 29.27 9.27
CA LEU A 426 -26.44 30.68 8.98
C LEU A 426 -25.79 31.62 10.01
N PHE A 427 -25.62 31.16 11.25
CA PHE A 427 -25.17 31.99 12.37
C PHE A 427 -23.64 31.95 12.52
N PRO A 428 -22.94 33.10 12.50
CA PRO A 428 -21.49 33.17 12.64
C PRO A 428 -20.96 32.49 13.90
N ARG A 429 -21.69 32.61 15.03
CA ARG A 429 -21.31 32.00 16.32
C ARG A 429 -21.12 30.48 16.24
N VAL A 430 -21.83 29.79 15.34
CA VAL A 430 -21.67 28.35 15.10
C VAL A 430 -20.31 28.06 14.45
N TRP A 431 -19.89 28.90 13.50
CA TRP A 431 -18.58 28.79 12.85
C TRP A 431 -17.45 29.14 13.81
N ASP A 432 -17.61 30.21 14.58
CA ASP A 432 -16.63 30.66 15.56
C ASP A 432 -16.37 29.56 16.61
N TRP A 433 -17.44 28.99 17.18
CA TRP A 433 -17.31 27.89 18.12
C TRP A 433 -16.60 26.69 17.47
N TYR A 434 -16.98 26.32 16.25
CA TYR A 434 -16.39 25.15 15.60
C TYR A 434 -14.91 25.35 15.27
N LEU A 435 -14.51 26.55 14.86
CA LEU A 435 -13.10 26.91 14.62
C LEU A 435 -12.28 26.90 15.91
N GLN A 436 -12.79 27.52 16.98
CA GLN A 436 -12.14 27.52 18.29
C GLN A 436 -12.00 26.10 18.85
N TRP A 437 -13.07 25.31 18.79
CA TRP A 437 -13.06 23.92 19.21
C TRP A 437 -12.02 23.09 18.43
N ARG A 438 -11.88 23.31 17.11
CA ARG A 438 -10.86 22.66 16.29
C ARG A 438 -9.45 23.07 16.69
N GLU A 439 -9.24 24.36 16.98
CA GLU A 439 -7.97 24.87 17.45
C GLU A 439 -7.60 24.31 18.82
N GLU A 440 -8.51 24.32 19.79
CA GLU A 440 -8.27 23.79 21.14
C GLU A 440 -7.98 22.29 21.13
N ARG A 441 -8.71 21.53 20.29
CA ARG A 441 -8.56 20.08 20.19
C ARG A 441 -7.28 19.65 19.48
N ARG A 442 -6.82 20.45 18.50
CA ARG A 442 -5.67 20.09 17.65
C ARG A 442 -4.38 20.86 17.99
N GLY A 443 -4.50 22.05 18.55
CA GLY A 443 -3.42 22.99 18.86
C GLY A 443 -2.96 23.89 17.69
N PHE A 444 -3.57 23.79 16.50
CA PHE A 444 -3.20 24.58 15.32
C PHE A 444 -4.29 24.55 14.24
N TYR A 445 -4.25 25.48 13.29
CA TYR A 445 -5.07 25.50 12.07
C TYR A 445 -4.41 24.78 10.89
N THR A 446 -5.22 24.29 9.95
CA THR A 446 -4.78 23.64 8.71
C THR A 446 -5.55 24.18 7.52
N ARG A 447 -5.14 23.78 6.32
CA ARG A 447 -5.89 24.08 5.09
C ARG A 447 -7.34 23.57 5.13
N TRP A 448 -7.63 22.56 5.95
CA TRP A 448 -8.98 22.04 6.12
C TRP A 448 -9.97 23.10 6.60
N GLU A 449 -9.59 23.96 7.56
CA GLU A 449 -10.48 25.01 8.07
C GLU A 449 -10.74 26.08 7.00
N LEU A 450 -9.73 26.41 6.20
CA LEU A 450 -9.91 27.29 5.03
C LEU A 450 -10.87 26.67 4.01
N ASP A 451 -10.70 25.39 3.68
CA ASP A 451 -11.56 24.67 2.74
C ASP A 451 -13.00 24.55 3.25
N LEU A 452 -13.19 24.42 4.56
CA LEU A 452 -14.51 24.37 5.19
C LEU A 452 -15.18 25.75 5.15
N LEU A 453 -14.47 26.82 5.51
CA LEU A 453 -14.99 28.18 5.43
C LEU A 453 -15.34 28.57 4.00
N ALA A 454 -14.52 28.19 3.01
CA ALA A 454 -14.84 28.38 1.60
C ALA A 454 -16.14 27.67 1.20
N VAL A 455 -16.38 26.45 1.72
CA VAL A 455 -17.66 25.75 1.53
C VAL A 455 -18.79 26.49 2.20
N GLY A 456 -18.64 26.89 3.47
CA GLY A 456 -19.63 27.65 4.23
C GLY A 456 -20.06 28.91 3.47
N LEU A 457 -19.10 29.73 3.04
CA LEU A 457 -19.33 30.89 2.19
C LEU A 457 -20.10 30.52 0.92
N SER A 458 -19.71 29.45 0.22
CA SER A 458 -20.42 29.01 -1.00
C SER A 458 -21.87 28.55 -0.75
N LEU A 459 -22.21 28.14 0.48
CA LEU A 459 -23.56 27.74 0.87
C LEU A 459 -24.39 28.91 1.40
N LEU A 460 -23.74 29.97 1.89
CA LEU A 460 -24.34 31.16 2.47
C LEU A 460 -24.38 32.37 1.52
N GLN A 461 -23.84 32.25 0.31
CA GLN A 461 -23.93 33.28 -0.72
C GLN A 461 -25.38 33.69 -0.99
N LYS A 462 -25.66 35.00 -0.99
CA LYS A 462 -27.01 35.59 -1.05
C LYS A 462 -27.87 35.05 -2.20
N GLU A 463 -27.29 34.87 -3.38
CA GLU A 463 -28.06 34.47 -4.58
C GLU A 463 -27.92 32.98 -4.93
N THR A 464 -26.76 32.39 -4.66
CA THR A 464 -26.33 31.08 -5.19
C THR A 464 -26.13 30.03 -4.10
N GLY A 465 -26.15 30.45 -2.83
CA GLY A 465 -25.97 29.61 -1.67
C GLY A 465 -27.19 28.73 -1.43
N TRP A 466 -26.97 27.44 -1.18
CA TRP A 466 -28.06 26.50 -0.95
C TRP A 466 -28.85 26.85 0.33
N ILE A 467 -28.16 27.19 1.42
CA ILE A 467 -28.81 27.53 2.69
C ILE A 467 -29.66 28.79 2.52
N ARG A 468 -29.15 29.82 1.84
CA ARG A 468 -29.90 31.07 1.55
C ARG A 468 -31.15 30.84 0.71
N GLN A 469 -31.08 29.93 -0.26
CA GLN A 469 -32.21 29.66 -1.13
C GLN A 469 -33.24 28.69 -0.53
N MET A 470 -33.02 28.17 0.68
CA MET A 470 -33.91 27.21 1.35
C MET A 470 -34.44 27.76 2.69
N PRO A 471 -35.33 28.78 2.70
CA PRO A 471 -35.90 29.35 3.94
C PRO A 471 -36.58 28.32 4.84
N ARG A 472 -37.16 27.26 4.27
CA ARG A 472 -37.77 26.12 4.98
C ARG A 472 -36.83 25.41 5.97
N LEU A 473 -35.51 25.57 5.82
CA LEU A 473 -34.56 25.05 6.81
C LEU A 473 -34.73 25.77 8.17
N GLY A 474 -35.15 27.04 8.17
CA GLY A 474 -35.41 27.83 9.37
C GLY A 474 -36.56 27.32 10.24
N ASP A 475 -37.47 26.52 9.69
CA ASP A 475 -38.56 25.86 10.43
C ASP A 475 -38.02 24.84 11.45
N HIS A 476 -36.79 24.38 11.24
CA HIS A 476 -36.14 23.35 12.05
C HIS A 476 -35.16 23.93 13.08
N LEU A 477 -34.96 25.26 13.06
CA LEU A 477 -34.14 25.93 14.05
C LEU A 477 -34.79 25.87 15.43
N VAL A 478 -33.96 25.51 16.41
CA VAL A 478 -34.26 25.56 17.83
C VAL A 478 -33.13 26.29 18.54
N PRO A 479 -33.39 26.95 19.69
CA PRO A 479 -32.34 27.60 20.46
C PRO A 479 -31.28 26.59 20.90
N ILE A 480 -30.02 26.95 20.72
CA ILE A 480 -28.87 26.15 21.13
C ILE A 480 -27.98 27.05 21.97
N SER A 481 -27.87 26.73 23.26
CA SER A 481 -27.10 27.52 24.24
C SER A 481 -25.72 27.89 23.70
N GLY A 482 -25.38 29.18 23.72
CA GLY A 482 -24.08 29.69 23.25
C GLY A 482 -23.90 29.80 21.73
N LEU A 483 -24.73 29.13 20.92
CA LEU A 483 -24.62 29.11 19.46
C LEU A 483 -25.73 29.88 18.73
N VAL A 484 -27.00 29.64 19.11
CA VAL A 484 -28.18 30.19 18.43
C VAL A 484 -29.22 30.58 19.48
N THR A 485 -29.60 31.86 19.51
CA THR A 485 -30.61 32.39 20.46
C THR A 485 -32.02 32.37 19.88
N GLU A 486 -33.04 32.59 20.71
CA GLU A 486 -34.43 32.74 20.24
C GLU A 486 -34.59 33.96 19.33
N ASP A 487 -33.93 35.07 19.66
CA ASP A 487 -33.94 36.30 18.85
C ASP A 487 -33.30 36.08 17.48
N ASP A 488 -32.17 35.34 17.42
CA ASP A 488 -31.52 34.96 16.17
C ASP A 488 -32.49 34.19 15.25
N ILE A 489 -33.27 33.27 15.82
CA ILE A 489 -34.25 32.47 15.09
C ILE A 489 -35.43 33.33 14.63
N ALA A 490 -35.92 34.24 15.47
CA ALA A 490 -37.00 35.15 15.11
C ALA A 490 -36.58 36.06 13.95
N VAL A 491 -35.38 36.63 14.00
CA VAL A 491 -34.81 37.45 12.91
C VAL A 491 -34.63 36.62 11.65
N ALA A 492 -34.08 35.40 11.74
CA ALA A 492 -33.91 34.51 10.60
C ALA A 492 -35.24 34.11 9.94
N ARG A 493 -36.31 33.91 10.73
CA ARG A 493 -37.64 33.59 10.20
C ARG A 493 -38.33 34.82 9.59
N ALA A 494 -38.09 36.01 10.13
CA ALA A 494 -38.62 37.26 9.60
C ALA A 494 -37.94 37.67 8.27
N ASP A 495 -36.61 37.54 8.19
CA ASP A 495 -35.83 37.83 6.99
C ASP A 495 -34.64 36.87 6.84
N TRP A 496 -34.90 35.71 6.23
CA TRP A 496 -33.89 34.68 5.95
C TRP A 496 -32.72 35.20 5.08
N ASN A 497 -32.99 36.18 4.22
CA ASN A 497 -31.98 36.77 3.35
C ASN A 497 -31.17 37.88 4.04
N GLY A 498 -31.71 38.50 5.09
CA GLY A 498 -31.03 39.49 5.93
C GLY A 498 -30.28 38.92 7.14
N ALA A 499 -30.58 37.69 7.56
CA ALA A 499 -30.13 37.13 8.84
C ALA A 499 -28.65 36.72 8.97
N SER A 500 -27.73 37.23 8.13
CA SER A 500 -26.29 36.95 8.28
C SER A 500 -25.40 38.21 8.27
N THR A 501 -25.91 39.34 8.75
CA THR A 501 -25.09 40.57 8.84
C THR A 501 -24.18 40.54 10.06
#